data_AF-A0A8J3C8X7-F1
#
_entry.id   AF-A0A8J3C8X7-F1
#
_cell.length_a   1.000
_cell.length_b   1.000
_cell.length_c   1.000
_cell.angle_alpha   90.00
_cell.angle_beta   90.00
_cell.angle_gamma   90.00
#
_symmetry.space_group_name_H-M   'P 1'
#
loop_
_entity.id
_entity.type
_entity.pdbx_description
1 polymer ?
#
loop_
_entity_poly.entity_id
_entity_poly.type
_entity_poly.pdbx_seq_one_letter_code
_entity_poly.pdbx_strand_id
1 'polypeptide(L)' 'MGTRFHVPGYGHCFAADIGEWIQGDIVNGWLPRNQAGDWNVQIRSVTVQ' A
#
# COMPACT_ATOMS: atom_id res chain seq x y z
N MET A 1 12.02 3.92 2.47
CA MET A 1 11.73 3.05 3.64
C MET A 1 11.59 3.91 4.87
N GLY A 2 10.75 3.51 5.82
CA GLY A 2 10.61 4.26 7.08
C GLY A 2 9.35 5.12 7.18
N THR A 3 8.81 5.54 6.04
CA THR A 3 7.66 6.45 5.95
C THR A 3 6.40 5.81 6.53
N ARG A 4 5.68 6.55 7.37
CA ARG A 4 4.35 6.19 7.86
C ARG A 4 3.28 6.92 7.05
N PHE A 5 2.18 6.25 6.78
CA PHE A 5 1.08 6.82 5.99
C PHE A 5 -0.23 6.10 6.28
N HIS A 6 -1.35 6.70 5.90
CA HIS A 6 -2.67 6.11 6.01
C HIS A 6 -3.29 5.88 4.63
N VAL A 7 -3.72 4.65 4.38
CA VAL A 7 -4.42 4.25 3.15
C VAL A 7 -5.90 4.03 3.49
N PRO A 8 -6.82 4.84 2.95
CA PRO A 8 -8.26 4.68 3.19
C PRO A 8 -8.75 3.28 2.82
N GLY A 9 -9.47 2.64 3.75
CA GLY A 9 -9.98 1.26 3.59
C GLY A 9 -8.96 0.16 3.88
N TYR A 10 -7.68 0.48 4.10
CA TYR A 10 -6.62 -0.49 4.46
C TYR A 10 -6.11 -0.25 5.87
N GLY A 11 -5.73 0.99 6.21
CA GLY A 11 -5.27 1.38 7.55
C GLY A 11 -3.95 2.16 7.57
N HIS A 12 -3.32 2.18 8.74
CA HIS A 12 -2.00 2.78 8.94
C HIS A 12 -0.89 1.84 8.49
N CYS A 13 0.06 2.38 7.74
CA CYS A 13 1.10 1.64 7.06
C CYS A 13 2.49 2.18 7.41
N PHE A 14 3.49 1.35 7.15
CA PHE A 14 4.91 1.69 7.20
C PHE A 14 5.60 1.12 5.96
N ALA A 15 6.39 1.94 5.25
CA ALA A 15 7.12 1.51 4.07
C ALA A 15 8.28 0.58 4.46
N ALA A 16 8.09 -0.72 4.26
CA ALA A 16 8.99 -1.79 4.69
C ALA A 16 9.70 -2.55 3.56
N ASP A 17 9.25 -2.43 2.31
CA ASP A 17 9.73 -3.25 1.19
C ASP A 17 9.70 -2.48 -0.15
N ILE A 18 10.53 -2.90 -1.11
CA ILE A 18 10.59 -2.38 -2.49
C ILE A 18 10.13 -3.43 -3.50
N GLY A 19 9.73 -2.99 -4.69
CA GLY A 19 9.50 -3.88 -5.82
C GLY A 19 9.80 -3.18 -7.14
N GLU A 20 10.28 -3.93 -8.13
CA GLU A 20 10.67 -3.42 -9.45
C GLU A 20 9.51 -2.70 -10.17
N TRP A 21 8.28 -3.17 -9.96
CA TRP A 21 7.05 -2.63 -10.54
C TRP A 21 6.37 -1.55 -9.69
N ILE A 22 6.92 -1.23 -8.50
CA ILE A 22 6.36 -0.25 -7.57
C ILE A 22 7.15 1.04 -7.71
N GLN A 23 6.72 1.89 -8.64
CA GLN A 23 7.40 3.13 -9.00
C GLN A 23 6.44 4.34 -8.91
N GLY A 24 7.01 5.53 -8.72
CA GLY A 24 6.23 6.76 -8.57
C GLY A 24 5.29 6.69 -7.35
N ASP A 25 4.05 7.16 -7.52
CA ASP A 25 3.04 7.23 -6.46
C ASP A 25 2.20 5.94 -6.34
N ILE A 26 2.86 4.79 -6.43
CA ILE A 26 2.25 3.46 -6.27
C ILE A 26 2.64 2.88 -4.92
N VAL A 27 1.66 2.32 -4.21
CA VAL A 27 1.85 1.59 -2.95
C VAL A 27 1.36 0.16 -3.13
N ASN A 28 2.18 -0.81 -2.72
CA ASN A 28 1.76 -2.21 -2.62
C ASN A 28 1.42 -2.56 -1.17
N GLY A 29 0.16 -2.90 -0.90
CA GLY A 29 -0.31 -3.32 0.42
C GLY A 29 -0.14 -4.82 0.63
N TRP A 30 0.33 -5.23 1.81
CA TRP A 30 0.43 -6.65 2.15
C TRP A 30 -0.88 -7.17 2.71
N LEU A 31 -1.43 -8.22 2.10
CA LEU A 31 -2.63 -8.89 2.57
C LEU A 31 -2.35 -10.37 2.81
N PRO A 32 -2.88 -10.97 3.89
CA PRO A 32 -2.65 -12.38 4.20
C PRO A 32 -3.42 -13.31 3.24
N ARG A 33 -2.81 -14.45 2.94
CA ARG A 33 -3.41 -15.55 2.15
C ARG A 33 -3.89 -15.06 0.77
N ASN A 34 -5.17 -15.26 0.47
CA ASN A 34 -5.74 -15.02 -0.86
C ASN A 34 -6.53 -13.71 -0.95
N GLN A 35 -6.46 -12.86 0.08
CA GLN A 35 -7.25 -11.61 0.16
C GLN A 35 -6.84 -10.58 -0.89
N ALA A 36 -5.66 -10.72 -1.50
CA ALA A 36 -5.19 -9.81 -2.55
C ALA A 36 -6.11 -9.80 -3.79
N GLY A 37 -6.75 -10.93 -4.12
CA GLY A 37 -7.69 -11.00 -5.24
C GLY A 37 -8.94 -10.16 -5.05
N ASP A 38 -9.43 -10.07 -3.81
CA ASP A 38 -10.62 -9.29 -3.46
C ASP A 38 -10.30 -7.80 -3.32
N TRP A 39 -9.05 -7.45 -2.99
CA TRP A 39 -8.61 -6.07 -2.79
C TRP A 39 -8.55 -5.27 -4.09
N ASN A 40 -8.15 -5.91 -5.21
CA ASN A 40 -8.00 -5.30 -6.52
C ASN A 40 -7.03 -4.10 -6.57
N VAL A 41 -6.78 -3.59 -7.78
CA VAL A 41 -6.04 -2.32 -7.98
C VAL A 41 -6.99 -1.15 -7.75
N GLN A 42 -6.54 -0.14 -7.00
CA GLN A 42 -7.36 1.02 -6.63
C GLN A 42 -6.60 2.32 -6.83
N ILE A 43 -7.32 3.41 -7.12
CA ILE A 43 -6.80 4.78 -7.11
C ILE A 43 -7.39 5.48 -5.89
N ARG A 44 -6.51 5.91 -4.97
CA ARG A 44 -6.89 6.51 -3.68
C ARG A 44 -5.97 7.66 -3.34
N SER A 45 -6.48 8.64 -2.60
CA SER A 45 -5.64 9.64 -1.93
C SER A 45 -5.04 9.03 -0.65
N VAL A 46 -3.72 9.08 -0.53
CA VAL A 46 -2.96 8.59 0.62
C VAL A 46 -2.39 9.78 1.39
N THR A 47 -2.42 9.71 2.73
CA THR A 47 -1.85 10.77 3.58
C THR A 47 -0.57 10.28 4.24
N VAL A 48 0.54 10.98 3.99
CA VAL A 48 1.83 10.75 4.64
C VAL A 48 1.86 11.42 6.01
N GLN A 49 2.45 10.75 7.00
CA GLN A 49 2.60 11.21 8.38
C GLN A 49 4.05 11.55 8.73
#